data_AF-A0A7Y5GKX0-F1
#
_entry.id   AF-A0A7Y5GKX0-F1
#
_cell.length_a   1.000
_cell.length_b   1.000
_cell.length_c   1.000
_cell.angle_alpha   90.00
_cell.angle_beta   90.00
_cell.angle_gamma   90.00
#
_symmetry.space_group_name_H-M   'P 1'
#
loop_
_entity.id
_entity.type
_entity.pdbx_description
1 polymer ?
#
loop_
_entity_poly.entity_id
_entity_poly.type
_entity_poly.pdbx_seq_one_letter_code
_entity_poly.pdbx_strand_id
1 'polypeptide(L)'
;MFHQGSPIQYTTNNLVILEDGVVKGYTIRPITSVTLETNVVFIIDVTGSMSGTISGIKESIIAFLNNLKSKGLNVKCGAVAYSDNNDTRIPYSTNGIASNTDPGAYTVVEFHNLTANFDSSSTLFSFISGLYSSYRGYDGGDIPEGGFDAIYYAYQNFSWSPGAQKVFVVLTDAPSWGKYAPLGSGTTRSPWRTDSLANVLAGNATVHVVSPIPSKISSNIYNGSYDMHYLATPGTFSQYGINYTSGGTGGLWIDLYNVDLTGRVDLTTLPISTVASQSVRAEYITKTPGKGKHLIRVVVDIGTANGEVTVEADY
;
A
#
# COMPACT_ATOMS: atom_id res chain seq x y z
N MET A 1 14.12 -18.16 -12.08
CA MET A 1 14.32 -17.52 -10.76
C MET A 1 13.21 -16.49 -10.64
N PHE A 2 12.28 -16.62 -9.70
CA PHE A 2 11.18 -15.66 -9.56
C PHE A 2 11.73 -14.36 -8.92
N HIS A 3 11.40 -13.19 -9.48
CA HIS A 3 11.77 -11.91 -8.87
C HIS A 3 10.78 -11.60 -7.74
N GLN A 4 11.25 -11.06 -6.60
CA GLN A 4 10.36 -10.58 -5.52
C GLN A 4 9.30 -9.64 -6.09
N GLY A 5 8.07 -9.73 -5.59
CA GLY A 5 6.90 -8.98 -6.07
C GLY A 5 6.34 -9.42 -7.43
N SER A 6 6.92 -10.44 -8.08
CA SER A 6 6.28 -11.05 -9.27
C SER A 6 5.04 -11.84 -8.86
N PRO A 7 3.95 -11.78 -9.64
CA PRO A 7 2.78 -12.62 -9.41
C PRO A 7 3.17 -14.11 -9.43
N ILE A 8 2.77 -14.86 -8.41
CA ILE A 8 2.93 -16.32 -8.37
C ILE A 8 1.96 -16.95 -9.38
N GLN A 9 2.49 -17.77 -10.28
CA GLN A 9 1.69 -18.49 -11.27
C GLN A 9 1.12 -19.77 -10.64
N TYR A 10 -0.21 -19.89 -10.61
CA TYR A 10 -0.91 -21.08 -10.14
C TYR A 10 -1.33 -21.99 -11.30
N THR A 11 -1.53 -23.26 -10.99
CA THR A 11 -2.01 -24.34 -11.85
C THR A 11 -2.89 -25.26 -11.00
N THR A 12 -3.62 -26.19 -11.61
CA THR A 12 -4.36 -27.23 -10.87
C THR A 12 -3.46 -28.17 -10.08
N ASN A 13 -2.14 -28.18 -10.33
CA ASN A 13 -1.21 -29.09 -9.67
C ASN A 13 -0.52 -28.45 -8.47
N ASN A 14 -0.59 -27.13 -8.33
CA ASN A 14 0.06 -26.38 -7.25
C ASN A 14 -0.89 -25.56 -6.39
N LEU A 15 -2.21 -25.61 -6.64
CA LEU A 15 -3.21 -24.95 -5.82
C LEU A 15 -3.81 -25.96 -4.82
N VAL A 16 -3.94 -25.56 -3.56
CA VAL A 16 -4.65 -26.32 -2.53
C VAL A 16 -5.62 -25.39 -1.82
N ILE A 17 -6.87 -25.83 -1.65
CA ILE A 17 -7.87 -25.12 -0.85
C ILE A 17 -8.20 -25.98 0.36
N LEU A 18 -8.10 -25.39 1.55
CA LEU A 18 -8.52 -25.99 2.81
C LEU A 18 -9.65 -25.15 3.42
N GLU A 19 -10.69 -25.81 3.92
CA GLU A 19 -11.71 -25.21 4.79
C GLU A 19 -11.54 -25.87 6.17
N ASP A 20 -11.30 -25.07 7.20
CA ASP A 20 -11.09 -25.54 8.58
C ASP A 20 -10.01 -26.64 8.68
N GLY A 21 -8.94 -26.49 7.89
CA GLY A 21 -7.83 -27.45 7.82
C GLY A 21 -8.09 -28.70 6.97
N VAL A 22 -9.27 -28.84 6.36
CA VAL A 22 -9.63 -30.00 5.52
C VAL A 22 -9.51 -29.65 4.04
N VAL A 23 -8.69 -30.41 3.30
CA VAL A 23 -8.50 -30.25 1.85
C VAL A 23 -9.82 -30.45 1.09
N LYS A 24 -10.10 -29.52 0.17
CA LYS A 24 -11.28 -29.53 -0.71
C LYS A 24 -10.90 -29.82 -2.15
N GLY A 25 -11.80 -30.53 -2.84
CA GLY A 25 -11.81 -30.54 -4.29
C GLY A 25 -12.27 -29.17 -4.79
N TYR A 26 -11.67 -28.69 -5.88
CA TYR A 26 -11.94 -27.35 -6.42
C TYR A 26 -11.94 -27.35 -7.94
N THR A 27 -12.53 -26.31 -8.53
CA THR A 27 -12.39 -25.98 -9.94
C THR A 27 -11.80 -24.59 -10.08
N ILE A 28 -10.81 -24.45 -10.96
CA ILE A 28 -10.26 -23.16 -11.37
C ILE A 28 -10.92 -22.78 -12.69
N ARG A 29 -11.52 -21.59 -12.76
CA ARG A 29 -12.08 -21.05 -14.00
C ARG A 29 -11.43 -19.70 -14.29
N PRO A 30 -10.86 -19.49 -15.50
CA PRO A 30 -10.55 -18.15 -15.98
C PRO A 30 -11.81 -17.30 -15.85
N ILE A 31 -11.69 -16.15 -15.21
CA ILE A 31 -12.86 -15.31 -15.09
C ILE A 31 -13.04 -14.57 -16.42
N THR A 32 -13.96 -15.05 -17.25
CA THR A 32 -14.22 -14.48 -18.58
C THR A 32 -15.14 -13.25 -18.56
N SER A 33 -15.76 -12.92 -17.41
CA SER A 33 -16.75 -11.84 -17.31
C SER A 33 -16.80 -11.05 -15.99
N VAL A 34 -15.98 -11.40 -14.99
CA VAL A 34 -15.86 -10.70 -13.69
C VAL A 34 -14.38 -10.52 -13.34
N THR A 35 -13.67 -9.62 -14.03
CA THR A 35 -12.33 -9.23 -13.57
C THR A 35 -12.42 -8.82 -12.10
N LEU A 36 -11.72 -9.53 -11.21
CA LEU A 36 -11.64 -9.15 -9.79
C LEU A 36 -11.16 -7.70 -9.75
N GLU A 37 -11.96 -6.83 -9.13
CA GLU A 37 -11.65 -5.41 -9.10
C GLU A 37 -10.34 -5.22 -8.30
N THR A 38 -9.44 -4.42 -8.83
CA THR A 38 -8.25 -3.98 -8.09
C THR A 38 -8.49 -2.57 -7.58
N ASN A 39 -8.21 -2.31 -6.31
CA ASN A 39 -8.33 -0.99 -5.71
C ASN A 39 -6.92 -0.49 -5.41
N VAL A 40 -6.52 0.59 -6.09
CA VAL A 40 -5.18 1.18 -6.00
C VAL A 40 -5.27 2.51 -5.27
N VAL A 41 -4.51 2.67 -4.19
CA VAL A 41 -4.43 3.93 -3.44
C VAL A 41 -3.00 4.44 -3.46
N PHE A 42 -2.82 5.65 -3.98
CA PHE A 42 -1.53 6.36 -3.90
C PHE A 42 -1.42 7.06 -2.56
N ILE A 43 -0.34 6.81 -1.82
CA ILE A 43 -0.03 7.48 -0.55
C ILE A 43 1.12 8.43 -0.83
N ILE A 44 0.81 9.72 -0.95
CA ILE A 44 1.68 10.73 -1.56
C ILE A 44 2.17 11.67 -0.47
N ASP A 45 3.48 11.66 -0.27
CA ASP A 45 4.18 12.63 0.56
C ASP A 45 4.09 14.01 -0.09
N VAL A 46 3.63 15.00 0.66
CA VAL A 46 3.45 16.37 0.19
C VAL A 46 4.21 17.39 1.03
N THR A 47 5.22 16.97 1.80
CA THR A 47 5.98 17.88 2.66
C THR A 47 6.94 18.77 1.87
N GLY A 48 7.63 19.67 2.55
CA GLY A 48 8.49 20.66 1.90
C GLY A 48 9.68 20.05 1.15
N SER A 49 10.22 18.92 1.63
CA SER A 49 11.34 18.19 0.99
C SER A 49 11.00 17.77 -0.43
N MET A 50 9.72 17.46 -0.69
CA MET A 50 9.20 17.02 -1.98
C MET A 50 9.22 18.11 -3.07
N SER A 51 9.67 19.35 -2.78
CA SER A 51 9.70 20.47 -3.73
C SER A 51 10.42 20.18 -5.06
N GLY A 52 11.45 19.33 -5.03
CA GLY A 52 12.18 18.89 -6.23
C GLY A 52 11.54 17.69 -6.96
N THR A 53 10.64 16.95 -6.31
CA THR A 53 10.22 15.60 -6.73
C THR A 53 8.73 15.49 -7.04
N ILE A 54 7.89 16.29 -6.39
CA ILE A 54 6.44 16.13 -6.43
C ILE A 54 5.86 16.32 -7.83
N SER A 55 6.45 17.18 -8.67
CA SER A 55 6.02 17.32 -10.07
C SER A 55 6.19 16.01 -10.84
N GLY A 56 7.37 15.39 -10.74
CA GLY A 56 7.64 14.12 -11.42
C GLY A 56 6.78 12.97 -10.89
N ILE A 57 6.49 12.95 -9.59
CA ILE A 57 5.58 11.97 -8.99
C ILE A 57 4.16 12.11 -9.55
N LYS A 58 3.62 13.33 -9.60
CA LYS A 58 2.29 13.59 -10.20
C LYS A 58 2.23 13.14 -11.65
N GLU A 59 3.24 13.48 -12.45
CA GLU A 59 3.34 13.06 -13.84
C GLU A 59 3.37 11.53 -13.97
N SER A 60 4.12 10.85 -13.09
CA SER A 60 4.24 9.39 -13.05
C SER A 60 2.92 8.71 -12.72
N ILE A 61 2.20 9.22 -11.72
CA ILE A 61 0.87 8.72 -11.33
C ILE A 61 -0.13 8.94 -12.48
N ILE A 62 -0.15 10.13 -13.09
CA ILE A 62 -1.04 10.44 -14.22
C ILE A 62 -0.76 9.53 -15.41
N ALA A 63 0.51 9.33 -15.78
CA ALA A 63 0.88 8.42 -16.85
C ALA A 63 0.42 6.99 -16.58
N PHE A 64 0.54 6.54 -15.32
CA PHE A 64 0.09 5.23 -14.90
C PHE A 64 -1.44 5.07 -14.92
N LEU A 65 -2.20 6.07 -14.45
CA LEU A 65 -3.66 6.09 -14.54
C LEU A 65 -4.12 5.99 -16.01
N ASN A 66 -3.47 6.73 -16.91
CA ASN A 66 -3.74 6.63 -18.35
C ASN A 66 -3.42 5.23 -18.90
N ASN A 67 -2.33 4.59 -18.44
CA ASN A 67 -1.99 3.22 -18.82
C ASN A 67 -3.08 2.22 -18.38
N LEU A 68 -3.52 2.29 -17.12
CA LEU A 68 -4.59 1.43 -16.59
C LEU A 68 -5.89 1.61 -17.38
N LYS A 69 -6.27 2.86 -17.69
CA LYS A 69 -7.47 3.17 -18.48
C LYS A 69 -7.37 2.60 -19.90
N SER A 70 -6.22 2.77 -20.56
CA SER A 70 -6.00 2.29 -21.94
C SER A 70 -6.13 0.78 -22.09
N LYS A 71 -5.87 0.03 -21.01
CA LYS A 71 -6.00 -1.43 -20.96
C LYS A 71 -7.41 -1.91 -20.62
N GLY A 72 -8.34 -1.00 -20.28
CA GLY A 72 -9.72 -1.35 -19.92
C GLY A 72 -9.83 -2.22 -18.66
N LEU A 73 -8.89 -2.08 -17.73
CA LEU A 73 -8.85 -2.90 -16.51
C LEU A 73 -9.94 -2.48 -15.53
N ASN A 74 -10.52 -3.45 -14.81
CA ASN A 74 -11.47 -3.19 -13.73
C ASN A 74 -10.73 -2.72 -12.47
N VAL A 75 -10.43 -1.42 -12.43
CA VAL A 75 -9.67 -0.79 -11.35
C VAL A 75 -10.46 0.39 -10.81
N LYS A 76 -10.40 0.58 -9.49
CA LYS A 76 -10.70 1.87 -8.86
C LYS A 76 -9.42 2.44 -8.27
N CYS A 77 -9.27 3.75 -8.42
CA CYS A 77 -8.11 4.47 -7.92
C CYS A 77 -8.54 5.51 -6.88
N GLY A 78 -7.70 5.72 -5.88
CA GLY A 78 -7.83 6.77 -4.88
C GLY A 78 -6.45 7.31 -4.50
N ALA A 79 -6.41 8.35 -3.70
CA ALA A 79 -5.15 8.93 -3.25
C ALA A 79 -5.28 9.60 -1.89
N VAL A 80 -4.18 9.62 -1.15
CA VAL A 80 -4.00 10.34 0.11
C VAL A 80 -2.80 11.26 -0.08
N ALA A 81 -2.97 12.54 0.24
CA ALA A 81 -1.87 13.47 0.46
C ALA A 81 -1.59 13.51 1.97
N TYR A 82 -0.34 13.24 2.38
CA TYR A 82 0.04 13.22 3.78
C TYR A 82 1.28 14.06 4.06
N SER A 83 1.37 14.52 5.31
CA SER A 83 2.50 15.27 5.85
C SER A 83 2.92 14.66 7.19
N ASP A 84 3.78 15.32 7.95
CA ASP A 84 4.02 14.99 9.35
C ASP A 84 2.80 15.21 10.26
N ASN A 85 2.66 14.31 11.22
CA ASN A 85 1.79 14.42 12.38
C ASN A 85 2.19 15.60 13.29
N ASN A 86 3.41 16.11 13.17
CA ASN A 86 3.91 17.31 13.86
C ASN A 86 3.17 18.57 13.47
N ASP A 87 2.58 18.58 12.28
CA ASP A 87 1.79 19.70 11.81
C ASP A 87 0.38 19.67 12.41
N THR A 88 0.29 20.00 13.71
CA THR A 88 -0.97 20.04 14.47
C THR A 88 -2.02 21.02 13.93
N ARG A 89 -1.66 21.82 12.91
CA ARG A 89 -2.58 22.68 12.14
C ARG A 89 -3.44 21.88 11.16
N ILE A 90 -3.07 20.63 10.86
CA ILE A 90 -3.89 19.70 10.06
C ILE A 90 -5.13 19.33 10.88
N PRO A 91 -6.36 19.59 10.41
CA PRO A 91 -7.53 19.23 11.20
C PRO A 91 -7.70 17.71 11.26
N TYR A 92 -7.57 17.11 12.45
CA TYR A 92 -7.81 15.67 12.62
C TYR A 92 -9.24 15.25 12.21
N SER A 93 -10.20 16.18 12.24
CA SER A 93 -11.57 15.96 11.77
C SER A 93 -11.68 15.77 10.26
N THR A 94 -10.75 16.32 9.46
CA THR A 94 -10.67 16.05 8.01
C THR A 94 -10.50 14.56 7.73
N ASN A 95 -9.91 13.82 8.67
CA ASN A 95 -9.69 12.39 8.55
C ASN A 95 -10.93 11.60 9.02
N GLY A 96 -12.05 12.25 9.34
CA GLY A 96 -13.22 11.57 9.93
C GLY A 96 -12.93 10.99 11.32
N ILE A 97 -11.83 11.41 11.93
CA ILE A 97 -11.36 10.90 13.22
C ILE A 97 -12.03 11.72 14.33
N ALA A 98 -12.68 11.02 15.26
CA ALA A 98 -13.41 11.64 16.37
C ALA A 98 -12.50 12.13 17.50
N SER A 99 -11.27 11.62 17.58
CA SER A 99 -10.32 11.93 18.64
C SER A 99 -8.95 12.28 18.08
N ASN A 100 -8.37 13.37 18.55
CA ASN A 100 -7.00 13.72 18.19
C ASN A 100 -5.98 12.63 18.56
N THR A 101 -6.32 11.68 19.44
CA THR A 101 -5.44 10.59 19.89
C THR A 101 -5.24 9.46 18.89
N ASP A 102 -5.96 9.44 17.76
CA ASP A 102 -5.78 8.43 16.72
C ASP A 102 -4.41 8.57 16.03
N PRO A 103 -3.75 7.47 15.64
CA PRO A 103 -2.49 7.53 14.90
C PRO A 103 -2.56 8.33 13.59
N GLY A 104 -3.69 8.27 12.88
CA GLY A 104 -3.93 9.06 11.67
C GLY A 104 -4.39 10.50 11.93
N ALA A 105 -4.48 10.92 13.19
CA ALA A 105 -4.75 12.31 13.52
C ALA A 105 -3.56 13.17 13.06
N TYR A 106 -3.85 14.30 12.42
CA TYR A 106 -2.87 15.28 11.93
C TYR A 106 -1.99 14.83 10.76
N THR A 107 -2.02 13.57 10.32
CA THR A 107 -1.18 13.07 9.21
C THR A 107 -1.74 13.36 7.82
N VAL A 108 -3.01 12.99 7.62
CA VAL A 108 -3.66 13.08 6.31
C VAL A 108 -4.15 14.51 6.12
N VAL A 109 -3.62 15.14 5.07
CA VAL A 109 -3.93 16.53 4.70
C VAL A 109 -5.25 16.59 3.95
N GLU A 110 -5.38 15.74 2.93
CA GLU A 110 -6.55 15.62 2.08
C GLU A 110 -6.51 14.25 1.40
N PHE A 111 -7.67 13.69 1.05
CA PHE A 111 -7.74 12.44 0.32
C PHE A 111 -8.87 12.46 -0.70
N HIS A 112 -8.73 11.61 -1.70
CA HIS A 112 -9.78 11.27 -2.65
C HIS A 112 -10.04 9.77 -2.55
N ASN A 113 -11.27 9.40 -2.17
CA ASN A 113 -11.67 8.00 -2.04
C ASN A 113 -11.68 7.28 -3.41
N LEU A 114 -11.84 5.96 -3.41
CA LEU A 114 -11.81 5.12 -4.59
C LEU A 114 -12.88 5.50 -5.61
N THR A 115 -12.46 5.67 -6.86
CA THR A 115 -13.34 5.93 -8.00
C THR A 115 -12.90 5.13 -9.22
N ALA A 116 -13.86 4.69 -10.03
CA ALA A 116 -13.59 4.12 -11.35
C ALA A 116 -13.36 5.21 -12.42
N ASN A 117 -13.70 6.47 -12.12
CA ASN A 117 -13.44 7.60 -13.01
C ASN A 117 -12.15 8.34 -12.61
N PHE A 118 -11.07 8.06 -13.33
CA PHE A 118 -9.75 8.64 -13.11
C PHE A 118 -9.13 9.23 -14.38
N ASP A 119 -9.97 9.71 -15.30
CA ASP A 119 -9.49 10.42 -16.48
C ASP A 119 -9.17 11.90 -16.24
N SER A 120 -8.66 12.58 -17.25
CA SER A 120 -8.21 13.96 -17.16
C SER A 120 -9.30 14.97 -16.76
N SER A 121 -10.58 14.60 -16.82
CA SER A 121 -11.70 15.42 -16.38
C SER A 121 -12.19 15.08 -14.96
N SER A 122 -11.63 14.04 -14.34
CA SER A 122 -12.12 13.53 -13.07
C SER A 122 -11.60 14.32 -11.86
N THR A 123 -12.32 14.19 -10.75
CA THR A 123 -11.93 14.79 -9.46
C THR A 123 -10.67 14.16 -8.91
N LEU A 124 -10.41 12.87 -9.15
CA LEU A 124 -9.16 12.22 -8.74
C LEU A 124 -7.96 12.79 -9.50
N PHE A 125 -8.09 12.96 -10.82
CA PHE A 125 -7.04 13.58 -11.63
C PHE A 125 -6.77 15.02 -11.18
N SER A 126 -7.84 15.79 -10.95
CA SER A 126 -7.75 17.16 -10.47
C SER A 126 -7.08 17.23 -9.09
N PHE A 127 -7.40 16.30 -8.18
CA PHE A 127 -6.76 16.18 -6.88
C PHE A 127 -5.26 15.92 -7.01
N ILE A 128 -4.86 14.88 -7.76
CA ILE A 128 -3.45 14.51 -7.93
C ILE A 128 -2.66 15.63 -8.62
N SER A 129 -3.17 16.15 -9.74
CA SER A 129 -2.49 17.21 -10.50
C SER A 129 -2.29 18.51 -9.71
N GLY A 130 -3.24 18.79 -8.80
CA GLY A 130 -3.23 19.96 -7.92
C GLY A 130 -2.29 19.88 -6.72
N LEU A 131 -1.68 18.73 -6.42
CA LEU A 131 -0.72 18.61 -5.31
C LEU A 131 0.55 19.43 -5.59
N TYR A 132 1.17 19.95 -4.54
CA TYR A 132 2.45 20.66 -4.56
C TYR A 132 3.15 20.44 -3.23
N SER A 133 4.46 20.68 -3.15
CA SER A 133 5.20 20.54 -1.89
C SER A 133 4.69 21.54 -0.88
N SER A 134 4.61 21.15 0.38
CA SER A 134 3.93 21.93 1.41
C SER A 134 2.44 22.13 1.14
N TYR A 135 1.77 21.09 0.61
CA TYR A 135 0.37 21.18 0.20
C TYR A 135 -0.49 21.71 1.35
N ARG A 136 -1.31 22.74 1.08
CA ARG A 136 -2.13 23.45 2.09
C ARG A 136 -1.33 24.17 3.20
N GLY A 137 -0.03 24.36 3.01
CA GLY A 137 0.86 25.03 3.97
C GLY A 137 1.45 24.12 5.05
N TYR A 138 1.41 22.80 4.82
CA TYR A 138 1.92 21.80 5.76
C TYR A 138 3.27 21.27 5.31
N ASP A 139 4.34 21.70 5.97
CA ASP A 139 5.73 21.55 5.52
C ASP A 139 6.44 20.30 6.06
N GLY A 140 5.84 19.58 7.01
CA GLY A 140 6.46 18.47 7.75
C GLY A 140 7.25 18.94 8.98
N GLY A 141 8.23 19.84 8.79
CA GLY A 141 8.97 20.51 9.87
C GLY A 141 10.18 19.73 10.40
N ASP A 142 10.17 18.41 10.32
CA ASP A 142 11.31 17.52 10.52
C ASP A 142 11.45 16.51 9.37
N ILE A 143 12.44 15.61 9.42
CA ILE A 143 12.74 14.74 8.26
C ILE A 143 11.82 13.53 8.18
N PRO A 144 11.60 12.73 9.25
CA PRO A 144 10.64 11.64 9.15
C PRO A 144 9.21 12.19 9.10
N GLU A 145 8.35 11.53 8.32
CA GLU A 145 6.99 12.00 8.06
C GLU A 145 5.94 11.00 8.57
N GLY A 146 4.64 11.25 8.34
CA GLY A 146 3.54 10.39 8.82
C GLY A 146 3.16 9.20 7.93
N GLY A 147 4.06 8.67 7.10
CA GLY A 147 3.71 7.71 6.03
C GLY A 147 2.96 6.45 6.50
N PHE A 148 3.34 5.85 7.63
CA PHE A 148 2.67 4.67 8.18
C PHE A 148 1.21 4.92 8.56
N ASP A 149 0.94 6.07 9.20
CA ASP A 149 -0.38 6.41 9.66
C ASP A 149 -1.30 6.75 8.46
N ALA A 150 -0.75 7.36 7.40
CA ALA A 150 -1.47 7.59 6.14
C ALA A 150 -1.87 6.28 5.43
N ILE A 151 -0.99 5.27 5.40
CA ILE A 151 -1.29 3.95 4.84
C ILE A 151 -2.41 3.28 5.65
N TYR A 152 -2.26 3.25 6.99
CA TYR A 152 -3.24 2.61 7.85
C TYR A 152 -4.60 3.32 7.82
N TYR A 153 -4.59 4.66 7.72
CA TYR A 153 -5.79 5.46 7.52
C TYR A 153 -6.57 5.01 6.28
N ALA A 154 -5.90 4.93 5.12
CA ALA A 154 -6.54 4.50 3.88
C ALA A 154 -7.03 3.06 3.98
N TYR A 155 -6.24 2.17 4.59
CA TYR A 155 -6.62 0.77 4.79
C TYR A 155 -7.95 0.63 5.57
N GLN A 156 -8.15 1.46 6.60
CA GLN A 156 -9.33 1.41 7.46
C GLN A 156 -10.54 2.17 6.90
N ASN A 157 -10.33 3.28 6.20
CA ASN A 157 -11.40 4.26 5.92
C ASN A 157 -11.84 4.34 4.46
N PHE A 158 -11.05 3.80 3.51
CA PHE A 158 -11.46 3.83 2.11
C PHE A 158 -12.59 2.84 1.84
N SER A 159 -13.43 3.18 0.86
CA SER A 159 -14.59 2.38 0.47
C SER A 159 -14.17 1.22 -0.43
N TRP A 160 -13.36 0.31 0.11
CA TRP A 160 -12.86 -0.87 -0.58
C TRP A 160 -14.01 -1.71 -1.14
N SER A 161 -13.92 -2.07 -2.42
CA SER A 161 -14.89 -2.98 -3.01
C SER A 161 -14.79 -4.37 -2.35
N PRO A 162 -15.92 -5.04 -2.05
CA PRO A 162 -15.92 -6.36 -1.47
C PRO A 162 -15.12 -7.36 -2.32
N GLY A 163 -14.15 -8.04 -1.70
CA GLY A 163 -13.29 -9.03 -2.38
C GLY A 163 -12.28 -8.45 -3.37
N ALA A 164 -12.17 -7.12 -3.48
CA ALA A 164 -11.16 -6.48 -4.32
C ALA A 164 -9.77 -6.65 -3.74
N GLN A 165 -8.79 -6.75 -4.63
CA GLN A 165 -7.39 -6.68 -4.22
C GLN A 165 -7.06 -5.25 -3.81
N LYS A 166 -6.39 -5.10 -2.67
CA LYS A 166 -5.99 -3.80 -2.13
C LYS A 166 -4.52 -3.56 -2.41
N VAL A 167 -4.22 -2.48 -3.11
CA VAL A 167 -2.86 -2.10 -3.47
C VAL A 167 -2.58 -0.68 -3.02
N PHE A 168 -1.48 -0.50 -2.30
CA PHE A 168 -0.92 0.81 -1.98
C PHE A 168 0.31 1.06 -2.85
N VAL A 169 0.45 2.29 -3.32
CA VAL A 169 1.69 2.80 -3.90
C VAL A 169 2.12 4.00 -3.06
N VAL A 170 3.15 3.81 -2.24
CA VAL A 170 3.68 4.84 -1.34
C VAL A 170 4.75 5.62 -2.09
N LEU A 171 4.70 6.95 -2.07
CA LEU A 171 5.65 7.81 -2.76
C LEU A 171 6.15 8.88 -1.80
N THR A 172 7.45 8.84 -1.47
CA THR A 172 8.07 9.64 -0.39
C THR A 172 9.58 9.76 -0.58
N ASP A 173 10.17 10.86 -0.10
CA ASP A 173 11.61 11.02 -0.01
C ASP A 173 12.19 10.87 1.41
N ALA A 174 11.33 10.49 2.37
CA ALA A 174 11.61 10.49 3.79
C ALA A 174 11.34 9.13 4.48
N PRO A 175 11.98 8.86 5.64
CA PRO A 175 11.52 7.81 6.53
C PRO A 175 10.16 8.16 7.15
N SER A 176 9.48 7.19 7.73
CA SER A 176 8.24 7.43 8.48
C SER A 176 8.53 7.46 9.98
N TRP A 177 7.91 8.37 10.71
CA TRP A 177 7.73 8.20 12.14
C TRP A 177 6.88 6.97 12.45
N GLY A 178 7.10 6.40 13.64
CA GLY A 178 6.45 5.19 14.08
C GLY A 178 6.49 4.99 15.59
N LYS A 179 6.38 3.73 16.01
CA LYS A 179 6.42 3.34 17.42
C LYS A 179 7.73 3.79 18.05
N TYR A 180 7.64 4.31 19.28
CA TYR A 180 8.78 4.83 20.06
C TYR A 180 9.36 6.17 19.55
N ALA A 181 8.69 6.84 18.63
CA ALA A 181 9.01 8.21 18.27
C ALA A 181 9.01 9.12 19.52
N PRO A 182 10.01 10.01 19.67
CA PRO A 182 10.24 10.77 20.89
C PRO A 182 9.17 11.85 21.11
N LEU A 183 9.06 12.35 22.33
CA LEU A 183 8.23 13.51 22.60
C LEU A 183 8.72 14.72 21.78
N GLY A 184 7.81 15.34 21.04
CA GLY A 184 8.12 16.50 20.18
C GLY A 184 8.42 16.17 18.72
N SER A 185 8.44 14.89 18.31
CA SER A 185 8.52 14.47 16.90
C SER A 185 7.16 14.47 16.20
N GLY A 186 6.21 15.26 16.70
CA GLY A 186 4.85 15.30 16.16
C GLY A 186 3.94 14.10 16.34
N THR A 187 4.51 12.91 16.55
CA THR A 187 3.76 11.68 16.78
C THR A 187 4.35 10.89 17.92
N THR A 188 3.64 10.86 19.05
CA THR A 188 3.83 9.82 20.08
C THR A 188 2.80 8.70 19.94
N ARG A 189 2.05 8.72 18.83
CA ARG A 189 0.78 8.00 18.69
C ARG A 189 0.84 6.92 17.63
N SER A 190 1.76 7.00 16.67
CA SER A 190 1.93 5.93 15.69
C SER A 190 2.33 4.63 16.40
N PRO A 191 1.50 3.56 16.31
CA PRO A 191 1.80 2.29 16.96
C PRO A 191 2.73 1.42 16.09
N TRP A 192 3.10 1.93 14.90
CA TRP A 192 3.67 1.13 13.83
C TRP A 192 5.19 1.18 13.81
N ARG A 193 5.78 -0.01 13.76
CA ARG A 193 7.08 -0.27 13.16
C ARG A 193 6.86 -0.83 11.74
N THR A 194 7.86 -0.79 10.86
CA THR A 194 7.74 -1.38 9.52
C THR A 194 7.28 -2.84 9.56
N ASP A 195 7.91 -3.66 10.40
CA ASP A 195 7.58 -5.08 10.56
C ASP A 195 6.15 -5.29 11.06
N SER A 196 5.70 -4.49 12.03
CA SER A 196 4.33 -4.61 12.56
C SER A 196 3.26 -4.18 11.55
N LEU A 197 3.49 -3.11 10.78
CA LEU A 197 2.53 -2.66 9.77
C LEU A 197 2.51 -3.61 8.57
N ALA A 198 3.69 -4.10 8.13
CA ALA A 198 3.79 -5.13 7.12
C ALA A 198 2.99 -6.39 7.53
N ASN A 199 3.09 -6.83 8.79
CA ASN A 199 2.34 -7.99 9.27
C ASN A 199 0.81 -7.78 9.27
N VAL A 200 0.33 -6.56 9.53
CA VAL A 200 -1.12 -6.26 9.45
C VAL A 200 -1.61 -6.30 8.01
N LEU A 201 -0.81 -5.78 7.08
CA LEU A 201 -1.18 -5.65 5.68
C LEU A 201 -0.94 -6.94 4.88
N ALA A 202 0.05 -7.74 5.24
CA ALA A 202 0.40 -8.97 4.52
C ALA A 202 -0.80 -9.92 4.41
N GLY A 203 -1.06 -10.39 3.19
CA GLY A 203 -2.22 -11.23 2.87
C GLY A 203 -3.54 -10.45 2.67
N ASN A 204 -3.62 -9.19 3.14
CA ASN A 204 -4.81 -8.34 3.02
C ASN A 204 -4.64 -7.20 2.01
N ALA A 205 -3.42 -6.70 1.84
CA ALA A 205 -3.03 -5.64 0.93
C ALA A 205 -1.56 -5.79 0.51
N THR A 206 -1.22 -5.26 -0.66
CA THR A 206 0.15 -5.18 -1.16
C THR A 206 0.60 -3.73 -1.16
N VAL A 207 1.81 -3.46 -0.66
CA VAL A 207 2.40 -2.12 -0.60
C VAL A 207 3.60 -2.08 -1.54
N HIS A 208 3.48 -1.33 -2.63
CA HIS A 208 4.63 -0.90 -3.42
C HIS A 208 5.18 0.41 -2.86
N VAL A 209 6.49 0.60 -2.91
CA VAL A 209 7.15 1.77 -2.33
C VAL A 209 8.05 2.41 -3.38
N VAL A 210 7.85 3.70 -3.59
CA VAL A 210 8.75 4.57 -4.35
C VAL A 210 9.43 5.47 -3.33
N SER A 211 10.70 5.19 -3.07
CA SER A 211 11.51 5.94 -2.12
C SER A 211 12.98 5.95 -2.54
N PRO A 212 13.80 6.87 -2.02
CA PRO A 212 15.25 6.84 -2.23
C PRO A 212 15.85 5.48 -1.82
N ILE A 213 17.02 5.16 -2.37
CA ILE A 213 17.78 3.97 -1.96
C ILE A 213 17.92 3.88 -0.43
N PRO A 214 17.86 2.67 0.16
CA PRO A 214 17.88 2.50 1.62
C PRO A 214 19.07 3.18 2.31
N SER A 215 20.24 3.28 1.66
CA SER A 215 21.39 3.99 2.24
C SER A 215 21.14 5.50 2.41
N LYS A 216 20.36 6.13 1.52
CA LYS A 216 19.96 7.55 1.64
C LYS A 216 18.89 7.74 2.71
N ILE A 217 17.92 6.84 2.80
CA ILE A 217 16.93 6.89 3.88
C ILE A 217 17.59 6.66 5.24
N SER A 218 18.49 5.67 5.33
CA SER A 218 19.17 5.32 6.58
C SER A 218 19.95 6.49 7.19
N SER A 219 20.52 7.40 6.40
CA SER A 219 21.19 8.59 6.94
C SER A 219 20.24 9.56 7.67
N ASN A 220 18.93 9.42 7.46
CA ASN A 220 17.88 10.24 8.06
C ASN A 220 17.01 9.45 9.06
N ILE A 221 17.41 8.24 9.44
CA ILE A 221 16.70 7.47 10.47
C ILE A 221 17.09 8.00 11.85
N TYR A 222 16.09 8.39 12.63
CA TYR A 222 16.16 8.72 14.05
C TYR A 222 15.48 7.66 14.91
N ASN A 223 15.71 7.70 16.23
CA ASN A 223 15.02 6.81 17.17
C ASN A 223 13.50 6.89 17.00
N GLY A 224 12.84 5.76 16.74
CA GLY A 224 11.39 5.68 16.51
C GLY A 224 10.92 6.07 15.11
N SER A 225 11.84 6.27 14.16
CA SER A 225 11.53 6.35 12.72
C SER A 225 11.99 5.09 11.99
N TYR A 226 11.41 4.86 10.82
CA TYR A 226 11.50 3.58 10.14
C TYR A 226 11.53 3.77 8.62
N ASP A 227 12.28 2.91 7.93
CA ASP A 227 12.32 2.89 6.48
C ASP A 227 11.10 2.12 5.93
N MET A 228 10.28 2.82 5.13
CA MET A 228 9.09 2.26 4.48
C MET A 228 9.44 1.28 3.36
N HIS A 229 10.67 1.29 2.83
CA HIS A 229 11.15 0.32 1.83
C HIS A 229 10.80 -1.13 2.22
N TYR A 230 10.97 -1.46 3.49
CA TYR A 230 10.73 -2.80 4.02
C TYR A 230 9.23 -3.17 4.17
N LEU A 231 8.30 -2.28 3.83
CA LEU A 231 6.89 -2.64 3.62
C LEU A 231 6.70 -3.37 2.28
N ALA A 232 7.49 -3.01 1.27
CA ALA A 232 7.44 -3.67 -0.04
C ALA A 232 8.23 -4.98 -0.02
N THR A 233 9.50 -4.89 0.36
CA THR A 233 10.46 -6.01 0.23
C THR A 233 10.87 -6.56 1.60
N PRO A 234 10.99 -7.89 1.76
CA PRO A 234 11.52 -8.49 2.99
C PRO A 234 12.95 -8.02 3.27
N GLY A 235 13.29 -7.88 4.54
CA GLY A 235 14.65 -7.58 4.94
C GLY A 235 14.81 -7.29 6.43
N THR A 236 16.06 -7.10 6.83
CA THR A 236 16.43 -6.75 8.21
C THR A 236 17.03 -5.36 8.22
N PHE A 237 16.69 -4.60 9.25
CA PHE A 237 17.23 -3.26 9.50
C PHE A 237 17.81 -3.21 10.92
N SER A 238 18.99 -2.60 11.03
CA SER A 238 19.68 -2.36 12.30
C SER A 238 20.39 -1.01 12.25
N GLN A 239 19.87 -0.01 12.98
CA GLN A 239 20.49 1.32 13.06
C GLN A 239 20.03 2.06 14.31
N TYR A 240 20.91 2.82 14.96
CA TYR A 240 20.60 3.65 16.14
C TYR A 240 19.79 2.91 17.24
N GLY A 241 20.07 1.63 17.46
CA GLY A 241 19.36 0.79 18.44
C GLY A 241 18.00 0.23 17.97
N ILE A 242 17.53 0.65 16.78
CA ILE A 242 16.35 0.11 16.11
C ILE A 242 16.75 -1.19 15.40
N ASN A 243 16.08 -2.29 15.73
CA ASN A 243 16.35 -3.61 15.15
C ASN A 243 15.04 -4.32 14.80
N TYR A 244 14.79 -4.60 13.53
CA TYR A 244 13.63 -5.39 13.09
C TYR A 244 13.96 -6.24 11.86
N THR A 245 13.16 -7.29 11.68
CA THR A 245 13.07 -8.05 10.43
C THR A 245 11.64 -7.93 9.93
N SER A 246 11.47 -7.42 8.71
CA SER A 246 10.18 -7.33 8.04
C SER A 246 10.07 -8.44 6.99
N GLY A 247 8.91 -9.08 6.92
CA GLY A 247 8.55 -9.97 5.81
C GLY A 247 8.08 -9.21 4.56
N GLY A 248 7.83 -7.91 4.66
CA GLY A 248 7.18 -7.13 3.61
C GLY A 248 5.75 -7.59 3.34
N THR A 249 5.12 -6.97 2.35
CA THR A 249 3.75 -7.28 1.89
C THR A 249 3.74 -8.00 0.53
N GLY A 250 4.92 -8.35 0.01
CA GLY A 250 5.09 -8.92 -1.33
C GLY A 250 5.02 -7.88 -2.45
N GLY A 251 5.21 -6.60 -2.13
CA GLY A 251 5.26 -5.52 -3.11
C GLY A 251 6.62 -5.41 -3.82
N LEU A 252 6.79 -4.27 -4.49
CA LEU A 252 8.02 -3.89 -5.18
C LEU A 252 8.47 -2.54 -4.67
N TRP A 253 9.78 -2.35 -4.65
CA TRP A 253 10.39 -1.07 -4.41
C TRP A 253 10.98 -0.50 -5.71
N ILE A 254 10.81 0.81 -5.90
CA ILE A 254 11.39 1.59 -7.00
C ILE A 254 12.22 2.72 -6.37
N ASP A 255 13.47 2.87 -6.80
CA ASP A 255 14.28 4.02 -6.40
C ASP A 255 13.71 5.31 -7.00
N LEU A 256 13.27 6.22 -6.12
CA LEU A 256 12.72 7.53 -6.48
C LEU A 256 13.67 8.35 -7.36
N TYR A 257 14.98 8.14 -7.23
CA TYR A 257 16.02 8.90 -7.91
C TYR A 257 16.76 8.13 -9.00
N ASN A 258 16.23 6.98 -9.43
CA ASN A 258 16.91 6.08 -10.36
C ASN A 258 17.22 6.73 -11.73
N VAL A 259 16.35 7.64 -12.18
CA VAL A 259 16.50 8.33 -13.48
C VAL A 259 17.16 9.69 -13.27
N ASP A 260 16.59 10.51 -12.40
CA ASP A 260 17.08 11.83 -12.02
C ASP A 260 16.52 12.23 -10.65
N LEU A 261 16.82 13.44 -10.19
CA LEU A 261 16.31 13.97 -8.91
C LEU A 261 14.88 14.57 -9.02
N THR A 262 14.18 14.39 -10.14
CA THR A 262 12.87 15.05 -10.40
C THR A 262 11.67 14.26 -9.88
N GLY A 263 11.89 13.06 -9.33
CA GLY A 263 10.83 12.17 -8.85
C GLY A 263 10.03 11.47 -9.95
N ARG A 264 10.48 11.54 -11.21
CA ARG A 264 9.88 10.79 -12.32
C ARG A 264 10.27 9.32 -12.24
N VAL A 265 9.26 8.45 -12.17
CA VAL A 265 9.43 6.99 -12.13
C VAL A 265 8.42 6.29 -13.03
N ASP A 266 8.78 5.14 -13.58
CA ASP A 266 7.85 4.33 -14.36
C ASP A 266 7.07 3.36 -13.48
N LEU A 267 5.87 3.76 -13.07
CA LEU A 267 4.98 2.93 -12.26
C LEU A 267 4.37 1.76 -13.06
N THR A 268 4.49 1.73 -14.40
CA THR A 268 4.01 0.58 -15.19
C THR A 268 4.87 -0.67 -14.99
N THR A 269 6.06 -0.51 -14.41
CA THR A 269 6.91 -1.62 -13.95
C THR A 269 6.33 -2.38 -12.76
N LEU A 270 5.38 -1.76 -12.02
CA LEU A 270 4.65 -2.45 -10.97
C LEU A 270 3.69 -3.49 -11.57
N PRO A 271 3.55 -4.68 -10.96
CA PRO A 271 2.76 -5.80 -11.51
C PRO A 271 1.25 -5.58 -11.44
N ILE A 272 0.78 -4.39 -11.08
CA ILE A 272 -0.63 -4.05 -10.83
C ILE A 272 -1.50 -4.37 -12.05
N SER A 273 -1.05 -4.01 -13.26
CA SER A 273 -1.83 -4.28 -14.47
C SER A 273 -1.91 -5.78 -14.80
N THR A 274 -0.83 -6.53 -14.56
CA THR A 274 -0.81 -7.99 -14.70
C THR A 274 -1.75 -8.64 -13.72
N VAL A 275 -1.67 -8.24 -12.45
CA VAL A 275 -2.49 -8.74 -11.35
C VAL A 275 -3.99 -8.49 -11.59
N ALA A 276 -4.36 -7.29 -12.06
CA ALA A 276 -5.73 -6.95 -12.40
C ALA A 276 -6.28 -7.73 -13.61
N SER A 277 -5.42 -8.16 -14.55
CA SER A 277 -5.83 -8.86 -15.78
C SER A 277 -5.81 -10.40 -15.68
N GLN A 278 -5.03 -10.98 -14.77
CA GLN A 278 -4.78 -12.44 -14.69
C GLN A 278 -5.47 -13.15 -13.50
N SER A 279 -6.33 -12.44 -12.80
CA SER A 279 -7.05 -12.96 -11.63
C SER A 279 -8.03 -14.09 -12.00
N VAL A 280 -8.14 -15.13 -11.14
CA VAL A 280 -9.09 -16.24 -11.29
C VAL A 280 -10.02 -16.41 -10.11
N ARG A 281 -11.15 -17.07 -10.36
CA ARG A 281 -12.06 -17.53 -9.32
C ARG A 281 -11.76 -18.99 -9.00
N ALA A 282 -11.49 -19.26 -7.74
CA ALA A 282 -11.42 -20.60 -7.20
C ALA A 282 -12.76 -20.95 -6.55
N GLU A 283 -13.39 -22.04 -7.02
CA GLU A 283 -14.67 -22.53 -6.49
C GLU A 283 -14.45 -23.90 -5.84
N TYR A 284 -15.01 -24.12 -4.66
CA TYR A 284 -14.99 -25.40 -3.95
C TYR A 284 -16.37 -25.70 -3.35
N ILE A 285 -16.60 -26.97 -2.99
CA ILE A 285 -17.82 -27.41 -2.32
C ILE A 285 -17.49 -27.65 -0.85
N THR A 286 -18.22 -26.99 0.05
CA THR A 286 -18.10 -27.22 1.50
C THR A 286 -18.47 -28.66 1.84
N LYS A 287 -17.76 -29.26 2.80
CA LYS A 287 -18.14 -30.57 3.38
C LYS A 287 -18.89 -30.43 4.70
N THR A 288 -19.04 -29.20 5.18
CA THR A 288 -19.66 -28.86 6.46
C THR A 288 -20.86 -27.95 6.18
N PRO A 289 -21.93 -28.46 5.53
CA PRO A 289 -23.09 -27.64 5.22
C PRO A 289 -23.78 -27.21 6.51
N GLY A 290 -23.65 -25.93 6.86
CA GLY A 290 -24.25 -25.32 8.04
C GLY A 290 -23.82 -23.87 8.16
N LYS A 291 -24.69 -23.01 8.71
CA LYS A 291 -24.40 -21.59 8.89
C LYS A 291 -23.24 -21.41 9.87
N GLY A 292 -22.19 -20.70 9.48
CA GLY A 292 -21.15 -20.30 10.42
C GLY A 292 -19.89 -19.73 9.75
N LYS A 293 -18.97 -19.30 10.60
CA LYS A 293 -17.66 -18.81 10.18
C LYS A 293 -16.74 -19.99 9.88
N HIS A 294 -16.15 -19.96 8.69
CA HIS A 294 -15.19 -20.94 8.19
C HIS A 294 -13.87 -20.26 7.83
N LEU A 295 -12.75 -20.91 8.14
CA LEU A 295 -11.43 -20.45 7.71
C LEU A 295 -11.05 -21.12 6.39
N ILE A 296 -10.97 -20.33 5.33
CA ILE A 296 -10.63 -20.78 3.98
C ILE A 296 -9.19 -20.41 3.70
N ARG A 297 -8.34 -21.42 3.62
CA ARG A 297 -6.91 -21.31 3.34
C ARG A 297 -6.65 -21.68 1.89
N VAL A 298 -6.10 -20.77 1.12
CA VAL A 298 -5.68 -20.95 -0.28
C VAL A 298 -4.17 -20.95 -0.33
N VAL A 299 -3.57 -22.06 -0.77
CA VAL A 299 -2.12 -22.25 -0.87
C VAL A 299 -1.75 -22.44 -2.34
N VAL A 300 -0.75 -21.70 -2.81
CA VAL A 300 -0.09 -21.91 -4.09
C VAL A 300 1.35 -22.36 -3.81
N ASP A 301 1.64 -23.64 -4.05
CA ASP A 301 2.93 -24.27 -3.78
C ASP A 301 3.74 -24.48 -5.07
N ILE A 302 4.64 -23.54 -5.36
CA ILE A 302 5.56 -23.65 -6.50
C ILE A 302 6.94 -24.18 -6.09
N GLY A 303 7.06 -24.76 -4.89
CA GLY A 303 8.26 -25.36 -4.32
C GLY A 303 9.37 -24.40 -3.90
N THR A 304 9.46 -23.22 -4.53
CA THR A 304 10.54 -22.23 -4.30
C THR A 304 10.05 -20.87 -3.78
N ALA A 305 8.77 -20.56 -3.93
CA ALA A 305 8.15 -19.33 -3.42
C ALA A 305 6.65 -19.57 -3.22
N ASN A 306 6.28 -20.17 -2.09
CA ASN A 306 4.89 -20.54 -1.83
C ASN A 306 4.10 -19.30 -1.41
N GLY A 307 2.89 -19.16 -1.94
CA GLY A 307 1.94 -18.12 -1.57
C GLY A 307 0.81 -18.74 -0.77
N GLU A 308 0.37 -18.08 0.30
CA GLU A 308 -0.77 -18.54 1.08
C GLU A 308 -1.59 -17.35 1.57
N VAL A 309 -2.91 -17.50 1.53
CA VAL A 309 -3.85 -16.59 2.18
C VAL A 309 -4.90 -17.41 2.93
N THR A 310 -5.25 -16.97 4.14
CA THR A 310 -6.40 -17.51 4.88
C THR A 310 -7.43 -16.41 5.03
N VAL A 311 -8.67 -16.67 4.61
CA VAL A 311 -9.80 -15.75 4.70
C VAL A 311 -10.89 -16.38 5.56
N GLU A 312 -11.55 -15.59 6.40
CA GLU A 312 -12.76 -16.02 7.08
C GLU A 312 -13.96 -15.77 6.15
N ALA A 313 -14.84 -16.76 6.02
CA ALA A 313 -16.07 -16.66 5.26
C ALA A 313 -17.26 -17.11 6.14
N ASP A 314 -18.37 -16.40 6.06
CA ASP A 314 -19.61 -16.73 6.77
C ASP A 314 -20.68 -17.10 5.74
N TYR A 315 -21.10 -18.38 5.75
CA TYR A 315 -22.15 -18.93 4.87
C TYR A 315 -22.89 -20.07 5.56
#